data_AF-A0A552IPK6-F1
#
_entry.id   AF-A0A552IPK6-F1
#
_cell.length_a   1.000
_cell.length_b   1.000
_cell.length_c   1.000
_cell.angle_alpha   90.00
_cell.angle_beta   90.00
_cell.angle_gamma   90.00
#
_symmetry.space_group_name_H-M   'P 1'
#
loop_
_entity.id
_entity.type
_entity.pdbx_description
1 polymer ?
#
loop_
_entity_poly.entity_id
_entity_poly.type
_entity_poly.pdbx_seq_one_letter_code
_entity_poly.pdbx_strand_id
1 'polypeptide(L)' 'MSGVPNINVAESVEELKSLLKQQVTSLNFAKVQSLYLLKIKEVETVRHLAVLIGR' A
#
# COMPACT_ATOMS: atom_id res chain seq x y z
N MET A 1 15.27 9.54 -12.56
CA MET A 1 13.83 9.29 -12.84
C MET A 1 13.23 8.57 -11.64
N SER A 2 12.93 9.30 -10.56
CA SER A 2 12.24 8.71 -9.40
C SER A 2 10.74 8.74 -9.71
N GLY A 3 10.18 7.56 -9.98
CA GLY A 3 8.74 7.37 -10.05
C GLY A 3 8.16 7.51 -8.66
N VAL A 4 8.07 8.74 -8.16
CA VAL A 4 7.27 9.08 -6.99
C VAL A 4 5.83 8.90 -7.43
N PRO A 5 5.13 7.87 -6.93
CA PRO A 5 3.75 7.65 -7.32
C PRO A 5 2.91 8.78 -6.71
N ASN A 6 2.33 9.63 -7.55
CA ASN A 6 1.31 10.62 -7.17
C ASN A 6 -0.03 9.92 -6.90
N ILE A 7 -0.05 8.96 -5.99
CA ILE A 7 -1.26 8.24 -5.59
C ILE A 7 -1.75 8.89 -4.31
N ASN A 8 -2.80 9.70 -4.47
CA ASN A 8 -3.50 10.28 -3.34
C ASN A 8 -4.57 9.28 -2.88
N VAL A 9 -4.24 8.47 -1.87
CA VAL A 9 -5.18 7.51 -1.28
C VAL A 9 -6.21 8.31 -0.49
N ALA A 10 -7.50 8.20 -0.85
CA ALA A 10 -8.57 8.97 -0.23
C ALA A 10 -8.94 8.40 1.15
N GLU A 11 -8.82 7.09 1.29
CA GLU A 11 -9.15 6.31 2.48
C GLU A 11 -8.23 6.68 3.65
N SER A 12 -8.79 6.59 4.85
CA SER A 12 -8.05 6.74 6.11
C SER A 12 -7.20 5.50 6.43
N VAL A 13 -6.23 5.67 7.33
CA VAL A 13 -5.33 4.60 7.77
C VAL A 13 -6.13 3.49 8.47
N GLU A 14 -7.16 3.86 9.21
CA GLU A 14 -8.06 3.01 9.95
C GLU A 14 -8.95 2.16 9.02
N GLU A 15 -9.49 2.78 7.97
CA GLU A 15 -10.26 2.07 6.93
C GLU A 15 -9.39 1.05 6.20
N LEU A 16 -8.16 1.41 5.84
CA LEU A 16 -7.22 0.50 5.20
C LEU A 16 -6.85 -0.68 6.11
N LYS A 17 -6.70 -0.46 7.43
CA LYS A 17 -6.52 -1.54 8.41
C LYS A 17 -7.73 -2.48 8.49
N SER A 18 -8.93 -1.92 8.43
CA SER A 18 -10.15 -2.72 8.41
C SER A 18 -10.24 -3.56 7.14
N LEU A 19 -9.96 -2.94 5.98
CA LEU A 19 -9.93 -3.60 4.68
C LEU A 19 -8.88 -4.70 4.62
N LEU A 20 -7.69 -4.50 5.22
CA LEU A 20 -6.65 -5.53 5.31
C LEU A 20 -7.15 -6.80 6.01
N LYS A 21 -7.89 -6.65 7.11
CA LYS A 21 -8.46 -7.78 7.86
C LYS A 21 -9.56 -8.50 7.09
N GLN A 22 -10.21 -7.81 6.15
CA GLN A 22 -11.28 -8.37 5.32
C GLN A 22 -10.77 -9.08 4.06
N GLN A 23 -9.51 -8.90 3.67
CA GLN A 23 -8.98 -9.54 2.47
C GLN A 23 -8.73 -11.03 2.70
N VAL A 24 -9.40 -11.87 1.90
CA VAL A 24 -9.28 -13.33 1.95
C VAL A 24 -8.12 -13.84 1.08
N THR A 25 -7.80 -13.12 0.00
CA THR A 25 -6.76 -13.54 -0.95
C THR A 25 -5.46 -12.79 -0.73
N SER A 26 -4.34 -13.50 -0.84
CA SER A 26 -2.99 -12.95 -0.68
C SER A 26 -2.68 -11.79 -1.66
N LEU A 27 -3.23 -11.86 -2.87
CA LEU A 27 -3.07 -10.81 -3.87
C LEU A 27 -3.80 -9.52 -3.49
N ASN A 28 -5.02 -9.61 -2.96
CA ASN A 28 -5.76 -8.43 -2.52
C ASN A 28 -5.17 -7.87 -1.22
N PHE A 29 -4.71 -8.74 -0.32
CA PHE A 29 -3.98 -8.32 0.87
C PHE A 29 -2.76 -7.46 0.50
N ALA A 30 -1.93 -7.92 -0.44
CA ALA A 30 -0.77 -7.17 -0.92
C ALA A 30 -1.17 -5.80 -1.50
N LYS A 31 -2.26 -5.71 -2.28
CA LYS A 31 -2.74 -4.42 -2.82
C LYS A 31 -3.16 -3.44 -1.73
N VAL A 32 -3.97 -3.88 -0.77
CA VAL A 32 -4.42 -3.01 0.33
C VAL A 32 -3.24 -2.64 1.23
N GLN A 33 -2.29 -3.55 1.43
CA GLN A 33 -1.06 -3.29 2.16
C GLN A 33 -0.20 -2.24 1.45
N SER A 34 -0.13 -2.26 0.12
CA SER A 34 0.53 -1.21 -0.65
C SER A 34 -0.07 0.16 -0.42
N LEU A 35 -1.41 0.25 -0.47
CA LEU A 35 -2.13 1.50 -0.28
C LEU A 35 -1.94 2.02 1.16
N TYR A 36 -1.94 1.11 2.14
CA TYR A 36 -1.65 1.43 3.53
C TYR A 36 -0.24 2.02 3.72
N LEU A 37 0.79 1.33 3.20
CA LEU A 37 2.19 1.76 3.28
C LEU A 37 2.45 3.10 2.58
N LEU A 38 1.74 3.32 1.47
CA LEU A 38 1.82 4.57 0.73
C LEU A 38 1.12 5.72 1.47
N LYS A 39 -0.03 5.46 2.10
CA LYS A 39 -0.78 6.45 2.89
C LYS A 39 0.01 6.93 4.10
N ILE A 40 0.67 6.03 4.81
CA ILE A 40 1.50 6.37 5.99
C ILE A 40 2.86 6.99 5.60
N LYS A 41 3.12 7.18 4.30
CA LYS A 41 4.38 7.72 3.74
C LYS A 41 5.64 6.96 4.13
N GLU A 42 5.54 5.73 4.63
CA GLU A 42 6.72 4.89 4.88
C GLU A 42 7.39 4.43 3.58
N VAL A 43 6.67 4.54 2.47
CA VAL A 43 7.16 4.17 1.15
C VAL A 43 7.08 5.37 0.21
N GLU A 44 8.21 6.01 -0.04
CA GLU A 44 8.30 7.17 -0.94
C GLU A 44 8.32 6.78 -2.43
N THR A 45 8.64 5.52 -2.74
CA THR A 45 8.81 5.07 -4.12
C THR A 45 8.20 3.69 -4.35
N VAL A 46 7.71 3.47 -5.57
CA VAL A 46 7.17 2.16 -6.01
C VAL A 46 8.21 1.04 -5.85
N ARG A 47 9.51 1.36 -5.93
CA ARG A 47 10.61 0.39 -5.68
C ARG A 47 10.68 -0.07 -4.23
N HIS A 48 10.58 0.83 -3.26
CA HIS A 48 10.51 0.44 -1.85
C HIS A 48 9.30 -0.46 -1.59
N LEU A 49 8.20 -0.17 -2.28
CA LEU A 49 6.98 -0.96 -2.20
C LEU A 49 7.17 -2.37 -2.78
N ALA A 50 7.83 -2.49 -3.92
CA ALA A 50 8.17 -3.78 -4.54
C ALA A 50 9.05 -4.65 -3.63
N VAL A 51 10.07 -4.04 -2.99
CA VAL A 51 10.94 -4.72 -2.01
C VAL A 51 10.15 -5.23 -0.80
N LEU A 52 9.24 -4.43 -0.25
CA LEU A 52 8.42 -4.80 0.91
C LEU A 52 7.41 -5.91 0.60
N ILE A 53 6.88 -5.94 -0.62
CA ILE A 53 5.92 -6.95 -1.07
C ILE A 53 6.61 -8.22 -1.61
N GLY A 54 7.95 -8.20 -1.70
CA GLY A 54 8.75 -9.34 -2.14
C GLY A 54 8.50 -9.73 -3.60
N ARG A 55 8.13 -8.76 -4.44
CA ARG A 55 7.89 -8.95 -5.88
C ARG A 55 8.81 -8.10 -6.73
#